data_AF-A0A925KF30-F1
#
_entry.id   AF-A0A925KF30-F1
#
_cell.length_a   1.000
_cell.length_b   1.000
_cell.length_c   1.000
_cell.angle_alpha   90.00
_cell.angle_beta   90.00
_cell.angle_gamma   90.00
#
_symmetry.space_group_name_H-M   'P 1'
#
loop_
_entity.id
_entity.type
_entity.pdbx_description
1 polymer ?
#
loop_
_entity_poly.entity_id
_entity_poly.type
_entity_poly.pdbx_seq_one_letter_code
_entity_poly.pdbx_strand_id
1 'polypeptide(L)'
;MWWPAFRGRSNCEPACDPAAANTTGRAPGRRKPVRRPLGGRADIPVGRGTPLSTALVDHLVVAATSLDQGVAWCEATLGVTPGPGGKHALMGTHNRLLKISTETFPNCFLEIIAIDPDAPPPGRARWFGLDGLDLSSGPRLVTFVARTS
;
A
#
# COMPACT_ATOMS: atom_id res chain seq x y z
N MET A 1 -4.61 7.70 15.85
CA MET A 1 -4.15 9.09 15.68
C MET A 1 -2.67 8.99 15.28
N TRP A 2 -2.40 8.77 14.00
CA TRP A 2 -1.08 8.38 13.49
C TRP A 2 -0.40 9.58 12.80
N TRP A 3 0.91 9.69 13.03
CA TRP A 3 1.69 10.92 13.19
C TRP A 3 1.89 11.82 11.94
N PRO A 4 2.01 13.16 12.10
CA PRO A 4 2.21 14.12 11.00
C PRO A 4 3.66 14.38 10.54
N ALA A 5 4.73 13.92 11.22
CA ALA A 5 6.10 14.37 10.92
C ALA A 5 6.80 13.76 9.69
N PHE A 6 6.07 13.05 8.82
CA PHE A 6 6.65 12.52 7.58
C PHE A 6 6.40 13.42 6.34
N ARG A 7 5.60 14.48 6.50
CA ARG A 7 5.41 15.49 5.46
C ARG A 7 6.60 16.45 5.49
N GLY A 8 7.50 16.39 4.51
CA GLY A 8 8.38 17.54 4.26
C GLY A 8 9.82 17.31 3.82
N ARG A 9 10.19 16.19 3.16
CA ARG A 9 11.42 16.16 2.36
C ARG A 9 11.15 15.59 0.97
N SER A 10 11.30 16.46 -0.02
CA SER A 10 11.22 16.21 -1.46
C SER A 10 12.64 16.10 -1.99
N ASN A 11 13.01 14.95 -2.58
CA ASN A 11 14.22 14.86 -3.39
C ASN A 11 13.83 14.62 -4.84
N CYS A 12 14.57 15.35 -5.68
CA CYS A 12 14.47 15.63 -7.10
C CYS A 12 14.29 14.42 -8.04
N GLU A 13 13.41 14.58 -9.03
CA GLU A 13 13.36 13.81 -10.28
C GLU A 13 14.49 14.20 -11.24
N PRO A 14 14.72 13.38 -12.28
CA PRO A 14 14.60 13.94 -13.62
C PRO A 14 13.69 13.12 -14.55
N ALA A 15 12.94 13.87 -15.37
CA ALA A 15 12.07 13.44 -16.46
C ALA A 15 12.84 13.03 -17.74
N CYS A 16 12.24 12.17 -18.59
CA CYS A 16 11.93 12.47 -20.00
C CYS A 16 11.15 11.32 -20.71
N ASP A 17 10.42 11.75 -21.73
CA ASP A 17 9.20 11.19 -22.34
C ASP A 17 9.50 10.57 -23.78
N PRO A 18 8.57 10.43 -24.76
CA PRO A 18 7.92 9.18 -25.20
C PRO A 18 8.04 8.83 -26.72
N ALA A 19 7.14 7.96 -27.23
CA ALA A 19 6.76 7.62 -28.64
C ALA A 19 7.40 6.32 -29.21
N ALA A 20 6.81 5.51 -30.10
CA ALA A 20 5.69 5.57 -31.05
C ALA A 20 5.16 4.10 -31.25
N ALA A 21 4.08 3.72 -31.95
CA ALA A 21 3.61 4.14 -33.27
C ALA A 21 2.18 3.62 -33.56
N ASN A 22 1.53 4.35 -34.45
CA ASN A 22 0.21 4.16 -35.02
C ASN A 22 0.32 3.29 -36.30
N THR A 23 -0.64 2.39 -36.57
CA THR A 23 -0.88 1.94 -37.96
C THR A 23 -2.34 1.57 -38.22
N THR A 24 -2.80 2.09 -39.34
CA THR A 24 -4.13 2.07 -39.95
C THR A 24 -4.52 0.73 -40.56
N GLY A 25 -5.80 0.35 -40.48
CA GLY A 25 -6.38 -0.79 -41.21
C GLY A 25 -7.87 -0.59 -41.50
N ARG A 26 -8.21 -0.58 -42.79
CA ARG A 26 -9.48 -0.17 -43.42
C ARG A 26 -10.57 -1.25 -43.38
N ALA A 27 -11.83 -0.81 -43.25
CA ALA A 27 -13.06 -1.61 -43.20
C ALA A 27 -13.43 -2.32 -44.53
N PRO A 28 -14.27 -3.38 -44.47
CA PRO A 28 -15.43 -3.42 -45.37
C PRO A 28 -16.72 -4.05 -44.77
N GLY A 29 -17.86 -3.67 -45.34
CA GLY A 29 -19.03 -4.58 -45.45
C GLY A 29 -20.28 -4.20 -44.65
N ARG A 30 -21.11 -3.30 -45.21
CA ARG A 30 -22.44 -2.94 -44.68
C ARG A 30 -23.44 -4.08 -44.90
N ARG A 31 -23.91 -4.74 -43.84
CA ARG A 31 -25.02 -5.72 -43.89
C ARG A 31 -26.35 -5.04 -43.53
N LYS A 32 -27.43 -5.41 -44.25
CA LYS A 32 -28.80 -4.86 -44.13
C LYS A 32 -29.46 -5.26 -42.79
N PRO A 33 -30.39 -4.46 -42.24
CA PRO A 33 -30.98 -4.73 -40.93
C PRO A 33 -32.13 -5.74 -41.02
N VAL A 34 -32.15 -6.70 -40.09
CA VAL A 34 -33.29 -7.58 -39.83
C VAL A 34 -34.16 -6.92 -38.74
N ARG A 35 -35.44 -6.73 -39.01
CA ARG A 35 -36.43 -6.21 -38.04
C ARG A 35 -36.72 -7.27 -36.98
N ARG A 36 -36.57 -6.93 -35.69
CA ARG A 36 -37.11 -7.70 -34.55
C ARG A 36 -38.37 -7.03 -34.01
N PRO A 37 -39.35 -7.80 -33.46
CA PRO A 37 -40.58 -7.24 -32.92
C PRO A 37 -40.33 -6.51 -31.59
N LEU A 38 -41.17 -5.50 -31.34
CA LEU A 38 -41.22 -4.72 -30.11
C LEU A 38 -41.76 -5.59 -28.97
N GLY A 39 -41.00 -5.73 -27.88
CA GLY A 39 -41.41 -6.39 -26.64
C GLY A 39 -40.67 -5.71 -25.48
N GLY A 40 -41.45 -5.18 -24.54
CA GLY A 40 -41.07 -4.12 -23.58
C GLY A 40 -39.86 -4.38 -22.69
N ARG A 41 -39.10 -3.32 -22.44
CA ARG A 41 -38.20 -3.22 -21.30
C ARG A 41 -39.02 -2.69 -20.12
N ALA A 42 -39.17 -3.51 -19.10
CA ALA A 42 -39.53 -3.00 -17.77
C ALA A 42 -38.36 -2.14 -17.29
N ASP A 43 -38.65 -0.91 -16.91
CA ASP A 43 -37.70 0.01 -16.30
C ASP A 43 -37.28 -0.54 -14.93
N ILE A 44 -36.08 -1.12 -14.85
CA ILE A 44 -35.44 -1.44 -13.56
C ILE A 44 -34.93 -0.11 -12.99
N PRO A 45 -35.41 0.35 -11.82
CA PRO A 45 -34.86 1.55 -11.20
C PRO A 45 -33.43 1.23 -10.76
N VAL A 46 -32.44 1.88 -11.37
CA VAL A 46 -31.07 1.90 -10.85
C VAL A 46 -31.13 2.67 -9.54
N GLY A 47 -31.20 1.95 -8.42
CA GLY A 47 -31.03 2.52 -7.10
C GLY A 47 -29.70 3.27 -7.06
N ARG A 48 -29.71 4.50 -6.51
CA ARG A 48 -28.50 5.27 -6.24
C ARG A 48 -27.53 4.36 -5.48
N GLY A 49 -26.48 3.90 -6.17
CA GLY A 49 -25.48 3.04 -5.59
C GLY A 49 -24.91 3.70 -4.34
N THR A 50 -24.83 2.94 -3.24
CA THR A 50 -24.05 3.33 -2.07
C THR A 50 -22.67 3.77 -2.56
N PRO A 51 -22.14 4.93 -2.16
CA PRO A 51 -20.78 5.30 -2.55
C PRO A 51 -19.85 4.19 -2.09
N LEU A 52 -19.10 3.60 -3.03
CA LEU A 52 -18.12 2.59 -2.67
C LEU A 52 -17.06 3.28 -1.81
N SER A 53 -16.86 2.80 -0.59
CA SER A 53 -15.74 3.26 0.22
C SER A 53 -14.46 2.96 -0.56
N THR A 54 -13.69 4.01 -0.83
CA THR A 54 -12.41 3.89 -1.52
C THR A 54 -11.36 3.46 -0.53
N ALA A 55 -10.76 2.29 -0.76
CA ALA A 55 -9.60 1.82 -0.01
C ALA A 55 -8.32 2.16 -0.78
N LEU A 56 -7.38 2.85 -0.14
CA LEU A 56 -6.06 3.17 -0.71
C LEU A 56 -4.97 2.52 0.14
N VAL A 57 -3.92 2.01 -0.51
CA VAL A 57 -2.75 1.50 0.20
C VAL A 57 -2.12 2.63 1.00
N ASP A 58 -1.96 2.40 2.29
CA ASP A 58 -1.39 3.35 3.25
C ASP A 58 0.08 3.06 3.50
N HIS A 59 0.43 1.81 3.80
CA HIS A 59 1.81 1.39 3.98
C HIS A 59 1.98 -0.12 3.83
N LEU A 60 3.23 -0.52 3.59
CA LEU A 60 3.70 -1.89 3.64
C LEU A 60 4.35 -2.15 4.99
N VAL A 61 4.19 -3.35 5.54
CA VAL A 61 4.74 -3.72 6.86
C VAL A 61 5.77 -4.83 6.71
N VAL A 62 7.00 -4.55 7.11
CA VAL A 62 8.09 -5.52 7.24
C VAL A 62 8.31 -5.80 8.72
N ALA A 63 8.21 -7.06 9.11
CA ALA A 63 8.53 -7.47 10.48
C ALA A 63 10.02 -7.81 10.58
N ALA A 64 10.64 -7.42 11.70
CA ALA A 64 12.03 -7.74 12.05
C ALA A 64 12.11 -8.22 13.51
N THR A 65 13.15 -9.00 13.83
CA THR A 65 13.40 -9.45 15.21
C THR A 65 13.80 -8.29 16.11
N SER A 66 14.51 -7.30 15.55
CA SER A 66 14.84 -6.03 16.21
C SER A 66 14.88 -4.90 15.19
N LEU A 67 14.77 -3.64 15.64
CA LEU A 67 14.93 -2.51 14.71
C LEU A 67 16.34 -2.41 14.14
N ASP A 68 17.37 -2.76 14.90
CA ASP A 68 18.75 -2.72 14.39
C ASP A 68 18.95 -3.71 13.24
N GLN A 69 18.40 -4.93 13.38
CA GLN A 69 18.37 -5.90 12.29
C GLN A 69 17.56 -5.37 11.10
N GLY A 70 16.39 -4.78 11.37
CA GLY A 70 15.54 -4.19 10.34
C GLY A 70 16.22 -3.05 9.57
N VAL A 71 16.96 -2.17 10.26
CA VAL A 71 17.75 -1.09 9.66
C VAL A 71 18.84 -1.66 8.77
N ALA A 72 19.64 -2.59 9.28
CA ALA A 72 20.73 -3.21 8.52
C ALA A 72 20.20 -3.95 7.27
N TRP A 73 19.08 -4.65 7.40
CA TRP A 73 18.41 -5.28 6.27
C TRP A 73 17.94 -4.26 5.22
N CYS A 74 17.35 -3.15 5.66
CA CYS A 74 16.84 -2.10 4.78
C CYS A 74 17.99 -1.43 4.00
N GLU A 75 19.10 -1.16 4.67
CA GLU A 75 20.30 -0.61 4.03
C GLU A 75 20.87 -1.59 3.01
N ALA A 76 21.01 -2.86 3.36
CA ALA A 76 21.56 -3.88 2.47
C ALA A 76 20.64 -4.20 1.27
N THR A 77 19.32 -4.17 1.46
CA THR A 77 18.34 -4.60 0.46
C THR A 77 17.83 -3.45 -0.41
N LEU A 78 17.60 -2.28 0.20
CA LEU A 78 16.98 -1.12 -0.44
C LEU A 78 17.95 0.05 -0.64
N GLY A 79 19.16 -0.02 -0.05
CA GLY A 79 20.18 1.04 -0.18
C GLY A 79 19.86 2.32 0.59
N VAL A 80 18.88 2.28 1.51
CA VAL A 80 18.43 3.46 2.27
C VAL A 80 18.29 3.14 3.74
N THR A 81 18.85 4.00 4.59
CA THR A 81 18.63 3.97 6.04
C THR A 81 17.21 4.48 6.35
N PRO A 82 16.34 3.69 6.99
CA PRO A 82 15.01 4.14 7.34
C PRO A 82 15.07 5.19 8.45
N GLY A 83 14.19 6.19 8.36
CA GLY A 83 14.09 7.27 9.33
C GLY A 83 13.56 6.80 10.69
N PRO A 84 13.64 7.66 11.73
CA PRO A 84 13.05 7.37 13.02
C PRO A 84 11.54 7.15 12.91
N GLY A 85 11.05 6.13 13.60
CA GLY A 85 9.63 5.91 13.84
C GLY A 85 9.26 6.29 15.27
N GLY A 86 8.47 5.44 15.93
CA GLY A 86 8.01 5.60 17.30
C GLY A 86 7.79 4.28 18.02
N LYS A 87 7.29 4.38 19.26
CA LYS A 87 6.90 3.25 20.09
C LYS A 87 5.37 3.17 20.17
N HIS A 88 4.82 1.97 20.14
CA HIS A 88 3.40 1.69 20.29
C HIS A 88 3.16 1.05 21.66
N ALA A 89 2.98 1.88 22.70
CA ALA A 89 2.86 1.41 24.08
C ALA A 89 1.77 0.33 24.27
N LEU A 90 0.62 0.48 23.60
CA LEU A 90 -0.49 -0.49 23.68
C LEU A 90 -0.18 -1.85 23.07
N MET A 91 0.80 -1.92 22.16
CA MET A 91 1.17 -3.12 21.42
C MET A 91 2.55 -3.66 21.80
N GLY A 92 3.31 -2.94 22.65
CA GLY A 92 4.69 -3.31 22.99
C GLY A 92 5.56 -3.52 21.75
N THR A 93 5.42 -2.62 20.76
CA THR A 93 6.21 -2.63 19.52
C THR A 93 6.85 -1.27 19.28
N HIS A 94 7.85 -1.24 18.42
CA HIS A 94 8.49 -0.03 17.93
C HIS A 94 8.78 -0.15 16.43
N ASN A 95 8.97 0.99 15.74
CA ASN A 95 9.16 0.99 14.30
C ASN A 95 10.23 1.96 13.77
N ARG A 96 10.58 1.75 12.50
CA ARG A 96 11.32 2.66 11.62
C ARG A 96 10.53 2.85 10.34
N LEU A 97 10.67 4.01 9.71
CA LEU A 97 9.83 4.41 8.58
C LEU A 97 10.67 4.80 7.36
N LEU A 98 10.29 4.31 6.18
CA LEU A 98 10.89 4.70 4.91
C LEU A 98 9.82 5.22 3.94
N LYS A 99 10.10 6.34 3.26
CA LYS A 99 9.18 6.93 2.29
C LYS A 99 9.21 6.13 1.01
N ILE A 100 8.06 5.66 0.55
CA ILE A 100 7.91 4.98 -0.74
C ILE A 100 6.75 5.58 -1.55
N SER A 101 6.43 6.85 -1.27
CA SER A 101 5.33 7.55 -1.92
C SER A 101 5.56 7.73 -3.42
N THR A 102 4.51 7.60 -4.21
CA THR A 102 4.48 7.89 -5.65
C THR A 102 3.35 8.87 -5.96
N GLU A 103 3.21 9.29 -7.22
CA GLU A 103 2.06 10.10 -7.66
C GLU A 103 0.72 9.40 -7.39
N THR A 104 0.65 8.08 -7.61
CA THR A 104 -0.55 7.27 -7.37
C THR A 104 -0.78 7.02 -5.88
N PHE A 105 0.28 6.92 -5.08
CA PHE A 105 0.22 6.67 -3.63
C PHE A 105 1.01 7.72 -2.85
N PRO A 106 0.53 8.97 -2.76
CA PRO A 106 1.32 10.11 -2.27
C PRO A 106 1.67 10.03 -0.79
N ASN A 107 0.98 9.17 -0.03
CA ASN A 107 1.20 9.00 1.40
C ASN A 107 1.80 7.65 1.78
N CYS A 108 2.22 6.83 0.79
CA CYS A 108 2.70 5.49 1.07
C CYS A 108 4.08 5.46 1.74
N PHE A 109 4.23 4.61 2.74
CA PHE A 109 5.50 4.36 3.43
C PHE A 109 5.72 2.86 3.68
N LEU A 110 6.96 2.49 3.97
CA LEU A 110 7.33 1.17 4.47
C LEU A 110 7.55 1.30 5.98
N GLU A 111 6.81 0.52 6.75
CA GLU A 111 6.99 0.36 8.19
C GLU A 111 7.83 -0.87 8.46
N ILE A 112 9.00 -0.69 9.08
CA ILE A 112 9.74 -1.78 9.68
C ILE A 112 9.38 -1.83 11.15
N ILE A 113 8.74 -2.90 11.59
CA ILE A 113 8.22 -3.06 12.95
C ILE A 113 8.87 -4.24 13.66
N ALA A 114 9.16 -4.07 14.94
CA ALA A 114 9.66 -5.12 15.82
C ALA A 114 8.98 -5.05 17.19
N ILE A 115 9.06 -6.15 17.95
CA ILE A 115 8.67 -6.17 19.37
C ILE A 115 9.66 -5.30 20.14
N ASP A 116 9.16 -4.36 20.95
CA ASP A 116 10.00 -3.52 21.79
C ASP A 116 10.45 -4.31 23.02
N PRO A 117 11.74 -4.66 23.18
CA PRO A 117 12.21 -5.47 24.30
C PRO A 117 12.08 -4.75 25.65
N ASP A 118 11.99 -3.41 25.64
CA ASP A 118 11.86 -2.58 26.85
C ASP A 118 10.40 -2.38 27.27
N ALA A 119 9.44 -2.80 26.44
CA ALA A 119 8.02 -2.62 26.70
C ALA A 119 7.44 -3.84 27.43
N PRO A 120 6.52 -3.65 28.39
CA PRO A 120 5.79 -4.75 29.00
C PRO A 120 4.97 -5.50 27.92
N PRO A 121 4.84 -6.84 28.01
CA PRO A 121 3.96 -7.59 27.12
C PRO A 121 2.51 -7.05 27.20
N PRO A 122 1.83 -6.81 26.06
CA PRO A 122 0.56 -6.08 26.04
C PRO A 122 -0.66 -6.89 26.55
N GLY A 123 -0.45 -8.10 27.09
CA GLY A 123 -1.51 -9.00 27.58
C GLY A 123 -2.48 -9.50 26.51
N ARG A 124 -2.18 -9.24 25.22
CA ARG A 124 -2.99 -9.58 24.04
C ARG A 124 -2.07 -9.87 22.85
N ALA A 125 -2.60 -10.49 21.80
CA ALA A 125 -1.86 -10.67 20.57
C ALA A 125 -1.46 -9.32 19.94
N ARG A 126 -0.20 -9.22 19.51
CA ARG A 126 0.32 -8.06 18.80
C ARG A 126 -0.26 -7.98 17.39
N TRP A 127 -0.28 -6.76 16.85
CA TRP A 127 -0.70 -6.55 15.46
C TRP A 127 0.18 -7.35 14.51
N PHE A 128 -0.38 -7.66 13.35
CA PHE A 128 0.31 -8.37 12.28
C PHE A 128 0.79 -9.79 12.66
N GLY A 129 0.31 -10.34 13.77
CA GLY A 129 0.66 -11.68 14.24
C GLY A 129 2.12 -11.82 14.69
N LEU A 130 2.76 -10.70 15.08
CA LEU A 130 4.19 -10.67 15.40
C LEU A 130 4.65 -11.74 16.39
N ASP A 131 3.81 -12.12 17.34
CA ASP A 131 4.16 -13.11 18.38
C ASP A 131 4.38 -14.53 17.83
N GLY A 132 3.90 -14.83 16.63
CA GLY A 132 3.98 -16.15 16.00
C GLY A 132 4.82 -16.20 14.71
N LEU A 133 5.51 -15.12 14.36
CA LEU A 133 6.32 -15.08 13.15
C LEU A 133 7.67 -15.77 13.34
N ASP A 134 8.03 -16.64 12.41
CA ASP A 134 9.41 -17.07 12.24
C ASP A 134 10.19 -16.03 11.42
N LEU A 135 11.13 -15.36 12.08
CA LEU A 135 12.03 -14.35 11.53
C LEU A 135 13.49 -14.81 11.54
N SER A 136 13.74 -16.12 11.68
CA SER A 136 15.10 -16.70 11.70
C SER A 136 15.90 -16.41 10.42
N SER A 137 15.22 -16.29 9.28
CA SER A 137 15.81 -15.93 7.99
C SER A 137 15.96 -14.42 7.76
N GLY A 138 15.62 -13.60 8.75
CA GLY A 138 15.69 -12.14 8.68
C GLY A 138 14.34 -11.46 8.42
N PRO A 139 14.36 -10.12 8.24
CA PRO A 139 13.15 -9.34 8.04
C PRO A 139 12.38 -9.73 6.78
N ARG A 140 11.04 -9.67 6.84
CA ARG A 140 10.17 -9.99 5.70
C ARG A 140 8.91 -9.15 5.67
N LEU A 141 8.36 -8.96 4.46
CA LEU A 141 7.04 -8.37 4.27
C LEU A 141 5.98 -9.30 4.87
N VAL A 142 5.13 -8.77 5.75
CA VAL A 142 4.08 -9.54 6.45
C VAL A 142 2.67 -9.13 6.07
N THR A 143 2.46 -7.85 5.74
CA THR A 143 1.14 -7.36 5.31
C THR A 143 1.24 -5.97 4.65
N PHE A 144 0.10 -5.43 4.24
CA PHE A 144 -0.12 -4.02 3.94
C PHE A 144 -1.31 -3.48 4.75
N VAL A 145 -1.35 -2.17 4.93
CA VAL A 145 -2.49 -1.47 5.53
C VAL A 145 -3.17 -0.62 4.48
N ALA A 146 -4.50 -0.61 4.50
CA ALA A 146 -5.31 0.24 3.65
C ALA A 146 -6.05 1.29 4.48
N ARG A 147 -6.08 2.52 3.98
CA ARG A 147 -6.88 3.61 4.51
C ARG A 147 -8.20 3.67 3.74
N THR A 148 -9.31 3.72 4.47
CA THR A 148 -10.66 3.83 3.90
C THR A 148 -11.25 5.21 4.19
N SER A 149 -12.11 5.69 3.30
CA SER A 149 -12.90 6.92 3.47
C SER A 149 -14.36 6.70 3.11
#